data_AF-A0A2E3J6V5-F1
#
_entry.id   AF-A0A2E3J6V5-F1
#
_cell.length_a   1.000
_cell.length_b   1.000
_cell.length_c   1.000
_cell.angle_alpha   90.00
_cell.angle_beta   90.00
_cell.angle_gamma   90.00
#
_symmetry.space_group_name_H-M   'P 1'
#
loop_
_entity.id
_entity.type
_entity.pdbx_description
1 polymer ?
#
loop_
_entity_poly.entity_id
_entity_poly.type
_entity_poly.pdbx_seq_one_letter_code
_entity_poly.pdbx_strand_id
1 'polypeptide(L)'
;MKNGFEYGPEAWCSYEYHASVVSGRNIFILSIWSPTGGVNDSGYVWTDQFCWSADTPEKPLSILPFIFYRNWINEGPVDLRNARVSVYLRGDQLQLDGAQCFFWVHSPSTRWHLTASPVPICDGTWGEDPTELHLEADKNLWHHSWSVDPRNPLDLDTLLSNAVSYGFSLVGFSSEVRGKLSMDEFEIETA
;
A
#
# COMPACT_ATOMS: atom_id res chain seq x y z
N MET A 1 13.66 -3.96 6.53
CA MET A 1 13.55 -3.91 5.05
C MET A 1 13.34 -2.46 4.70
N LYS A 2 14.19 -1.87 3.86
CA LYS A 2 14.19 -0.42 3.63
C LYS A 2 14.21 -0.10 2.15
N ASN A 3 13.36 0.82 1.73
CA ASN A 3 13.35 1.42 0.41
C ASN A 3 13.60 2.93 0.54
N GLY A 4 14.79 3.37 0.13
CA GLY A 4 15.18 4.79 0.13
C GLY A 4 15.08 5.45 -1.24
N PHE A 5 14.72 4.67 -2.27
CA PHE A 5 14.51 5.14 -3.65
C PHE A 5 15.71 5.90 -4.23
N GLU A 6 16.92 5.47 -3.89
CA GLU A 6 18.16 6.12 -4.35
C GLU A 6 18.40 5.90 -5.86
N TYR A 7 17.96 4.76 -6.40
CA TYR A 7 18.28 4.33 -7.77
C TYR A 7 17.08 3.85 -8.59
N GLY A 8 15.84 4.04 -8.12
CA GLY A 8 14.67 3.62 -8.87
C GLY A 8 13.45 3.33 -7.99
N PRO A 9 12.41 2.70 -8.58
CA PRO A 9 11.15 2.46 -7.90
C PRO A 9 11.16 1.24 -6.97
N GLU A 10 12.26 0.48 -6.93
CA GLU A 10 12.46 -0.64 -6.01
C GLU A 10 11.27 -1.61 -5.96
N ALA A 11 10.74 -1.97 -7.14
CA ALA A 11 9.62 -2.89 -7.35
C ALA A 11 8.24 -2.42 -6.85
N TRP A 12 8.08 -1.19 -6.37
CA TRP A 12 6.76 -0.64 -6.06
C TRP A 12 5.93 -0.42 -7.32
N CYS A 13 4.69 -0.89 -7.28
CA CYS A 13 3.74 -0.74 -8.37
C CYS A 13 2.40 -0.19 -7.88
N SER A 14 1.53 0.18 -8.79
CA SER A 14 0.09 0.36 -8.57
C SER A 14 -0.68 -0.81 -9.18
N TYR A 15 -1.86 -1.11 -8.66
CA TYR A 15 -2.75 -2.12 -9.24
C TYR A 15 -3.83 -1.47 -10.12
N GLU A 16 -3.89 -1.89 -11.38
CA GLU A 16 -4.96 -1.50 -12.32
C GLU A 16 -5.96 -2.66 -12.42
N TYR A 17 -7.02 -2.59 -11.62
CA TYR A 17 -8.07 -3.61 -11.56
C TYR A 17 -8.84 -3.77 -12.88
N HIS A 18 -9.31 -2.68 -13.48
CA HIS A 18 -10.08 -2.70 -14.72
C HIS A 18 -9.29 -3.32 -15.89
N ALA A 19 -8.03 -2.90 -16.09
CA ALA A 19 -7.13 -3.53 -17.05
C ALA A 19 -6.90 -5.01 -16.73
N SER A 20 -6.87 -5.37 -15.46
CA SER A 20 -6.75 -6.77 -15.03
C SER A 20 -7.97 -7.61 -15.42
N VAL A 21 -9.17 -7.07 -15.24
CA VAL A 21 -10.43 -7.70 -15.66
C VAL A 21 -10.48 -7.87 -17.17
N VAL A 22 -10.15 -6.81 -17.94
CA VAL A 22 -10.19 -6.84 -19.40
C VAL A 22 -9.19 -7.84 -19.98
N SER A 23 -7.99 -7.92 -19.41
CA SER A 23 -6.93 -8.81 -19.89
C SER A 23 -7.01 -10.24 -19.36
N GLY A 24 -7.77 -10.47 -18.28
CA GLY A 24 -7.81 -11.76 -17.56
C GLY A 24 -6.54 -12.09 -16.80
N ARG A 25 -5.68 -11.10 -16.52
CA ARG A 25 -4.41 -11.23 -15.79
C ARG A 25 -4.22 -10.03 -14.87
N ASN A 26 -3.55 -10.20 -13.74
CA ASN A 26 -3.23 -9.05 -12.89
C ASN A 26 -2.26 -8.11 -13.62
N ILE A 27 -2.63 -6.84 -13.73
CA ILE A 27 -1.86 -5.76 -14.32
C ILE A 27 -1.37 -4.85 -13.19
N PHE A 28 -0.05 -4.75 -13.09
CA PHE A 28 0.64 -3.88 -12.15
C PHE A 28 1.44 -2.85 -12.94
N ILE A 29 1.29 -1.58 -12.59
CA ILE A 29 1.98 -0.47 -13.25
C ILE A 29 3.12 -0.03 -12.34
N LEU A 30 4.36 -0.15 -12.81
CA LEU A 30 5.54 0.23 -12.03
C LEU A 30 5.47 1.71 -11.65
N SER A 31 5.71 2.03 -10.39
CA SER A 31 5.73 3.41 -9.92
C SER A 31 6.81 4.21 -10.64
N ILE A 32 6.54 5.49 -10.85
CA ILE A 32 7.50 6.41 -11.47
C ILE A 32 8.48 6.87 -10.41
N TRP A 33 9.76 6.88 -10.76
CA TRP A 33 10.83 7.34 -9.88
C TRP A 33 11.30 8.74 -10.27
N SER A 34 11.60 9.56 -9.28
CA SER A 34 12.28 10.84 -9.46
C SER A 34 13.55 10.84 -8.61
N PRO A 35 14.71 11.28 -9.13
CA PRO A 35 15.97 11.26 -8.40
C PRO A 35 16.08 12.32 -7.30
N THR A 36 15.20 13.34 -7.31
CA THR A 36 15.23 14.48 -6.38
C THR A 36 13.80 14.90 -6.03
N GLY A 37 13.62 15.72 -5.00
CA GLY A 37 12.30 16.17 -4.51
C GLY A 37 11.63 15.24 -3.50
N GLY A 38 12.33 14.19 -3.06
CA GLY A 38 12.02 13.41 -1.85
C GLY A 38 12.38 14.16 -0.57
N VAL A 39 12.32 13.46 0.56
CA VAL A 39 12.71 13.96 1.88
C VAL A 39 14.19 14.33 1.85
N ASN A 40 14.53 15.54 2.29
CA ASN A 40 15.89 16.08 2.17
C ASN A 40 16.46 16.05 0.74
N ASP A 41 15.60 16.20 -0.27
CA ASP A 41 15.93 16.15 -1.70
C ASP A 41 16.46 14.79 -2.21
N SER A 42 16.12 13.71 -1.49
CA SER A 42 16.33 12.32 -1.93
C SER A 42 15.53 11.97 -3.20
N GLY A 43 15.79 10.77 -3.72
CA GLY A 43 14.90 10.16 -4.70
C GLY A 43 13.60 9.68 -4.05
N TYR A 44 12.52 9.62 -4.83
CA TYR A 44 11.22 9.17 -4.34
C TYR A 44 10.41 8.49 -5.46
N VAL A 45 9.35 7.78 -5.09
CA VAL A 45 8.41 7.19 -6.06
C VAL A 45 7.06 7.85 -6.02
N TRP A 46 6.36 7.84 -7.14
CA TRP A 46 5.00 8.31 -7.22
C TRP A 46 4.18 7.55 -8.24
N THR A 47 2.88 7.67 -8.07
CA THR A 47 1.86 7.16 -8.97
C THR A 47 0.71 8.17 -9.02
N ASP A 48 -0.14 8.07 -10.03
CA ASP A 48 -1.28 8.95 -10.22
C ASP A 48 -2.52 8.17 -10.70
N GLN A 49 -3.62 8.90 -10.86
CA GLN A 49 -4.90 8.32 -11.25
C GLN A 49 -4.92 7.58 -12.59
N PHE A 50 -3.88 7.68 -13.41
CA PHE A 50 -3.79 6.94 -14.66
C PHE A 50 -3.14 5.56 -14.48
N CYS A 51 -2.64 5.27 -13.27
CA CYS A 51 -1.91 4.05 -12.94
C CYS A 51 -2.71 3.07 -12.07
N TRP A 52 -3.91 3.44 -11.62
CA TRP A 52 -4.75 2.62 -10.77
C TRP A 52 -6.22 2.69 -11.18
N SER A 53 -7.00 1.74 -10.67
CA SER A 53 -8.46 1.84 -10.68
C SER A 53 -9.03 1.20 -9.42
N ALA A 54 -10.30 1.49 -9.11
CA ALA A 54 -10.97 0.90 -7.95
C ALA A 54 -11.03 -0.65 -8.03
N ASP A 55 -10.53 -1.31 -6.99
CA ASP A 55 -10.54 -2.75 -6.82
C ASP A 55 -11.94 -3.22 -6.43
N THR A 56 -12.62 -3.88 -7.36
CA THR A 56 -13.97 -4.42 -7.16
C THR A 56 -13.92 -5.96 -7.13
N PRO A 57 -14.79 -6.67 -6.39
CA PRO A 57 -15.95 -6.22 -5.64
C PRO A 57 -15.68 -5.99 -4.13
N GLU A 58 -14.50 -5.49 -3.75
CA GLU A 58 -14.19 -5.28 -2.32
C GLU A 58 -15.22 -4.43 -1.57
N LYS A 59 -15.33 -4.66 -0.25
CA LYS A 59 -16.23 -3.91 0.63
C LYS A 59 -15.51 -3.46 1.91
N PRO A 60 -15.33 -2.14 2.13
CA PRO A 60 -15.50 -1.06 1.15
C PRO A 60 -14.56 -1.19 -0.05
N LEU A 61 -14.84 -0.48 -1.14
CA LEU A 61 -13.93 -0.40 -2.29
C LEU A 61 -12.59 0.19 -1.87
N SER A 62 -11.51 -0.30 -2.48
CA SER A 62 -10.16 0.22 -2.30
C SER A 62 -9.52 0.57 -3.64
N ILE A 63 -8.52 1.43 -3.60
CA ILE A 63 -7.54 1.63 -4.67
C ILE A 63 -6.20 1.24 -4.07
N LEU A 64 -5.34 0.52 -4.80
CA LEU A 64 -4.01 0.10 -4.33
C LEU A 64 -2.93 0.86 -5.10
N PRO A 65 -2.66 2.14 -4.75
CA PRO A 65 -1.67 2.95 -5.45
C PRO A 65 -0.23 2.45 -5.23
N PHE A 66 0.04 1.84 -4.08
CA PHE A 66 1.35 1.26 -3.78
C PHE A 66 1.18 -0.18 -3.31
N ILE A 67 1.67 -1.09 -4.12
CA ILE A 67 1.73 -2.52 -3.88
C ILE A 67 3.18 -3.00 -4.03
N PHE A 68 3.58 -3.87 -3.11
CA PHE A 68 4.85 -4.55 -3.14
C PHE A 68 4.62 -6.04 -2.96
N TYR A 69 5.10 -6.87 -3.89
CA TYR A 69 5.19 -8.31 -3.68
C TYR A 69 6.63 -8.72 -3.45
N ARG A 70 6.87 -9.53 -2.41
CA ARG A 70 8.23 -10.01 -2.09
C ARG A 70 8.83 -10.86 -3.22
N ASN A 71 8.00 -11.63 -3.94
CA ASN A 71 8.50 -12.43 -5.05
C ASN A 71 9.02 -11.60 -6.24
N TRP A 72 8.62 -10.32 -6.38
CA TRP A 72 9.16 -9.44 -7.42
C TRP A 72 10.64 -9.11 -7.22
N ILE A 73 11.12 -9.20 -5.98
CA ILE A 73 12.54 -9.06 -5.62
C ILE A 73 13.21 -10.40 -5.31
N ASN A 74 12.60 -11.52 -5.74
CA ASN A 74 13.06 -12.89 -5.47
C ASN A 74 13.14 -13.26 -3.97
N GLU A 75 12.33 -12.61 -3.14
CA GLU A 75 12.23 -12.90 -1.71
C GLU A 75 11.02 -13.77 -1.38
N GLY A 76 11.12 -14.54 -0.30
CA GLY A 76 10.02 -15.37 0.23
C GLY A 76 8.97 -14.57 1.02
N PRO A 77 8.04 -15.23 1.71
CA PRO A 77 7.16 -14.58 2.69
C PRO A 77 7.94 -14.02 3.90
N VAL A 78 7.38 -13.02 4.59
CA VAL A 78 7.96 -12.40 5.80
C VAL A 78 6.99 -12.46 6.97
N ASP A 79 7.51 -12.60 8.18
CA ASP A 79 6.75 -12.45 9.41
C ASP A 79 6.67 -10.97 9.80
N LEU A 80 5.47 -10.42 9.82
CA LEU A 80 5.16 -9.03 10.16
C LEU A 80 4.51 -8.88 11.54
N ARG A 81 4.43 -9.95 12.34
CA ARG A 81 3.84 -9.87 13.68
C ARG A 81 4.70 -8.96 14.56
N ASN A 82 4.07 -7.96 15.15
CA ASN A 82 4.70 -6.92 15.97
C ASN A 82 5.76 -6.09 15.22
N ALA A 83 5.77 -6.13 13.88
CA ALA A 83 6.66 -5.29 13.09
C ALA A 83 6.27 -3.81 13.20
N ARG A 84 7.24 -2.93 12.96
CA ARG A 84 7.04 -1.49 12.81
C ARG A 84 7.17 -1.13 11.34
N VAL A 85 6.29 -0.26 10.87
CA VAL A 85 6.36 0.32 9.52
C VAL A 85 6.59 1.81 9.67
N SER A 86 7.49 2.40 8.90
CA SER A 86 7.66 3.84 8.77
C SER A 86 7.60 4.27 7.30
N VAL A 87 7.02 5.43 7.03
CA VAL A 87 6.86 5.95 5.66
C VAL A 87 6.59 7.46 5.64
N TYR A 88 7.00 8.13 4.56
CA TYR A 88 6.47 9.45 4.20
C TYR A 88 5.51 9.32 3.01
N LEU A 89 4.31 9.90 3.13
CA LEU A 89 3.36 10.03 2.03
C LEU A 89 3.06 11.50 1.75
N ARG A 90 3.13 11.87 0.47
CA ARG A 90 2.77 13.20 -0.04
C ARG A 90 1.79 13.09 -1.19
N GLY A 91 0.71 13.86 -1.12
CA GLY A 91 -0.21 14.09 -2.22
C GLY A 91 0.18 15.37 -2.97
N ASP A 92 0.17 15.34 -4.30
CA ASP A 92 0.30 16.57 -5.10
C ASP A 92 -0.99 16.75 -5.91
N GLN A 93 -1.77 17.77 -5.52
CA GLN A 93 -3.13 17.99 -6.03
C GLN A 93 -4.03 16.75 -5.85
N LEU A 94 -3.78 15.98 -4.78
CA LEU A 94 -4.47 14.73 -4.50
C LEU A 94 -5.87 14.99 -3.93
N GLN A 95 -6.89 14.60 -4.67
CA GLN A 95 -8.30 14.72 -4.32
C GLN A 95 -8.79 13.36 -3.85
N LEU A 96 -8.87 13.20 -2.52
CA LEU A 96 -9.22 11.94 -1.88
C LEU A 96 -10.73 11.63 -1.92
N ASP A 97 -11.59 12.63 -2.13
CA ASP A 97 -13.04 12.46 -2.18
C ASP A 97 -13.63 11.64 -1.01
N GLY A 98 -13.05 11.83 0.19
CA GLY A 98 -13.40 11.15 1.43
C GLY A 98 -12.55 9.91 1.77
N ALA A 99 -11.66 9.47 0.87
CA ALA A 99 -10.77 8.36 1.15
C ALA A 99 -9.85 8.62 2.35
N GLN A 100 -9.60 7.54 3.08
CA GLN A 100 -8.49 7.43 4.02
C GLN A 100 -7.43 6.49 3.45
N CYS A 101 -6.17 6.70 3.83
CA CYS A 101 -5.08 5.83 3.46
C CYS A 101 -4.82 4.80 4.55
N PHE A 102 -4.69 3.53 4.19
CA PHE A 102 -4.38 2.45 5.13
C PHE A 102 -3.25 1.57 4.63
N PHE A 103 -2.38 1.16 5.56
CA PHE A 103 -1.46 0.06 5.32
C PHE A 103 -2.24 -1.26 5.24
N TRP A 104 -1.86 -2.13 4.32
CA TRP A 104 -2.50 -3.43 4.14
C TRP A 104 -1.46 -4.53 3.93
N VAL A 105 -1.86 -5.75 4.27
CA VAL A 105 -1.05 -6.96 4.14
C VAL A 105 -1.85 -8.05 3.45
N HIS A 106 -1.17 -8.83 2.63
CA HIS A 106 -1.70 -9.98 1.92
C HIS A 106 -0.79 -11.20 2.09
N SER A 107 -1.41 -12.32 2.46
CA SER A 107 -0.87 -13.68 2.27
C SER A 107 -1.77 -14.36 1.23
N PRO A 108 -1.29 -15.34 0.43
CA PRO A 108 -2.04 -15.82 -0.73
C PRO A 108 -3.51 -16.08 -0.41
N SER A 109 -4.39 -15.37 -1.11
CA SER A 109 -5.85 -15.51 -1.04
C SER A 109 -6.57 -14.74 0.05
N THR A 110 -5.92 -13.90 0.86
CA THR A 110 -6.60 -13.06 1.87
C THR A 110 -5.87 -11.72 2.06
N ARG A 111 -6.61 -10.62 2.20
CA ARG A 111 -6.09 -9.26 2.43
C ARG A 111 -6.74 -8.61 3.65
N TRP A 112 -5.90 -7.98 4.47
CA TRP A 112 -6.31 -7.22 5.65
C TRP A 112 -5.71 -5.81 5.61
N HIS A 113 -6.49 -4.84 6.08
CA HIS A 113 -6.12 -3.43 6.18
C HIS A 113 -6.04 -3.02 7.65
N LEU A 114 -4.99 -2.30 8.06
CA LEU A 114 -4.86 -1.76 9.42
C LEU A 114 -5.71 -0.49 9.56
N THR A 115 -7.02 -0.65 9.78
CA THR A 115 -7.98 0.47 9.75
C THR A 115 -7.99 1.32 11.02
N ALA A 116 -7.44 0.84 12.13
CA ALA A 116 -7.33 1.63 13.35
C ALA A 116 -6.28 2.77 13.26
N SER A 117 -5.37 2.70 12.28
CA SER A 117 -4.28 3.67 12.11
C SER A 117 -4.22 4.21 10.68
N PRO A 118 -5.14 5.12 10.29
CA PRO A 118 -5.06 5.81 9.00
C PRO A 118 -3.72 6.53 8.84
N VAL A 119 -3.09 6.38 7.67
CA VAL A 119 -1.82 7.02 7.32
C VAL A 119 -2.12 8.43 6.80
N PRO A 120 -1.60 9.51 7.41
CA PRO A 120 -1.78 10.85 6.89
C PRO A 120 -1.05 11.02 5.56
N ILE A 121 -1.63 11.84 4.67
CA ILE A 121 -1.01 12.25 3.41
C ILE A 121 -0.87 13.77 3.44
N CYS A 122 0.36 14.27 3.44
CA CYS A 122 0.63 15.71 3.41
C CYS A 122 0.40 16.29 2.01
N ASP A 123 -0.17 17.49 1.90
CA ASP A 123 -0.47 18.14 0.61
C ASP A 123 0.71 19.02 0.15
N GLY A 124 1.28 18.70 -1.01
CA GLY A 124 2.34 19.45 -1.67
C GLY A 124 3.72 19.43 -1.00
N THR A 125 3.82 18.93 0.24
CA THR A 125 5.08 18.83 1.00
C THR A 125 5.19 17.49 1.72
N TRP A 126 6.42 17.10 2.08
CA TRP A 126 6.64 15.99 3.00
C TRP A 126 6.32 16.41 4.44
N GLY A 127 5.95 15.44 5.28
CA GLY A 127 5.82 15.65 6.72
C GLY A 127 7.18 15.91 7.37
N GLU A 128 7.17 16.44 8.61
CA GLU A 128 8.40 16.66 9.39
C GLU A 128 9.04 15.33 9.84
N ASP A 129 8.19 14.35 10.18
CA ASP A 129 8.57 13.01 10.64
C ASP A 129 7.83 11.94 9.81
N PRO A 130 8.39 10.72 9.68
CA PRO A 130 7.67 9.63 9.00
C PRO A 130 6.46 9.21 9.84
N THR A 131 5.42 8.74 9.18
CA THR A 131 4.33 8.05 9.89
C THR A 131 4.81 6.68 10.33
N GLU A 132 4.71 6.41 11.63
CA GLU A 132 4.99 5.10 12.20
C GLU A 132 3.71 4.30 12.47
N LEU A 133 3.73 3.01 12.13
CA LEU A 133 2.65 2.06 12.37
C LEU A 133 3.18 0.83 13.12
N HIS A 134 2.37 0.29 14.02
CA HIS A 134 2.66 -0.93 14.75
C HIS A 134 1.70 -2.05 14.29
N LEU A 135 2.27 -3.17 13.85
CA LEU A 135 1.51 -4.28 13.27
C LEU A 135 1.20 -5.34 14.34
N GLU A 136 0.22 -5.03 15.18
CA GLU A 136 -0.27 -5.97 16.19
C GLU A 136 -1.31 -6.93 15.59
N ALA A 137 -1.24 -8.21 15.95
CA ALA A 137 -2.20 -9.24 15.52
C ALA A 137 -3.55 -9.17 16.29
N ASP A 138 -4.02 -7.96 16.62
CA ASP A 138 -5.35 -7.73 17.21
C ASP A 138 -6.36 -7.42 16.11
N LYS A 139 -7.32 -8.33 15.88
CA LYS A 139 -8.36 -8.20 14.86
C LYS A 139 -9.22 -6.94 14.99
N ASN A 140 -9.28 -6.29 16.16
CA ASN A 140 -10.02 -5.04 16.32
C ASN A 140 -9.33 -3.86 15.62
N LEU A 141 -8.03 -3.98 15.33
CA LEU A 141 -7.26 -2.94 14.64
C LEU A 141 -7.34 -3.06 13.11
N TRP A 142 -7.85 -4.18 12.60
CA TRP A 142 -7.81 -4.52 11.19
C TRP A 142 -9.19 -4.78 10.59
N HIS A 143 -9.32 -4.48 9.30
CA HIS A 143 -10.46 -4.85 8.48
C HIS A 143 -10.06 -5.91 7.46
N HIS A 144 -10.80 -7.01 7.45
CA HIS A 144 -10.68 -8.04 6.41
C HIS A 144 -11.42 -7.56 5.16
N SER A 145 -10.68 -7.16 4.12
CA SER A 145 -11.29 -6.55 2.92
C SER A 145 -11.64 -7.57 1.84
N TRP A 146 -10.87 -8.66 1.74
CA TRP A 146 -11.03 -9.63 0.64
C TRP A 146 -10.42 -10.99 0.96
N SER A 147 -11.08 -12.03 0.46
CA SER A 147 -10.57 -13.39 0.39
C SER A 147 -11.11 -14.14 -0.82
N VAL A 148 -10.32 -15.07 -1.37
CA VAL A 148 -10.76 -15.99 -2.44
C VAL A 148 -11.89 -16.91 -1.97
N ASP A 149 -11.84 -17.39 -0.71
CA ASP A 149 -12.97 -18.08 -0.08
C ASP A 149 -13.47 -17.26 1.13
N PRO A 150 -14.45 -16.36 0.95
CA PRO A 150 -14.99 -15.54 2.02
C PRO A 150 -15.57 -16.32 3.20
N ARG A 151 -15.83 -17.63 3.05
CA ARG A 151 -16.35 -18.49 4.13
C ARG A 151 -15.25 -18.99 5.06
N ASN A 152 -14.00 -18.98 4.58
CA ASN A 152 -12.85 -19.44 5.34
C ASN A 152 -11.62 -18.56 5.06
N PRO A 153 -11.68 -17.26 5.41
CA PRO A 153 -10.56 -16.37 5.21
C PRO A 153 -9.40 -16.76 6.12
N LEU A 154 -8.17 -16.50 5.68
CA LEU A 154 -7.00 -16.71 6.52
C LEU A 154 -7.09 -15.77 7.73
N ASP A 155 -6.82 -16.32 8.92
CA ASP A 155 -6.80 -15.51 10.13
C ASP A 155 -5.61 -14.52 10.13
N LEU A 156 -5.77 -13.42 10.84
CA LEU A 156 -4.81 -12.32 10.87
C LEU A 156 -3.42 -12.74 11.35
N ASP A 157 -3.32 -13.58 12.40
CA ASP A 157 -2.02 -13.98 12.95
C ASP A 157 -1.25 -14.84 11.93
N THR A 158 -1.93 -15.83 11.34
CA THR A 158 -1.35 -16.65 10.28
C THR A 158 -0.96 -15.80 9.07
N LEU A 159 -1.80 -14.85 8.67
CA LEU A 159 -1.51 -13.95 7.56
C LEU A 159 -0.27 -13.07 7.81
N LEU A 160 -0.17 -12.47 8.99
CA LEU A 160 0.98 -11.64 9.35
C LEU A 160 2.26 -12.48 9.46
N SER A 161 2.16 -13.72 9.95
CA SER A 161 3.33 -14.63 10.05
C SER A 161 3.93 -15.04 8.71
N ASN A 162 3.18 -14.87 7.61
CA ASN A 162 3.55 -15.36 6.29
C ASN A 162 3.10 -14.38 5.18
N ALA A 163 3.37 -13.09 5.38
CA ALA A 163 2.99 -12.03 4.45
C ALA A 163 3.82 -12.14 3.15
N VAL A 164 3.15 -12.13 2.00
CA VAL A 164 3.80 -12.19 0.67
C VAL A 164 3.74 -10.87 -0.07
N SER A 165 2.83 -9.99 0.33
CA SER A 165 2.64 -8.67 -0.23
C SER A 165 2.08 -7.72 0.81
N TYR A 166 2.40 -6.44 0.65
CA TYR A 166 1.94 -5.36 1.50
C TYR A 166 1.97 -4.05 0.71
N GLY A 167 1.38 -3.01 1.27
CA GLY A 167 1.42 -1.68 0.67
C GLY A 167 0.42 -0.72 1.30
N PHE A 168 0.02 0.27 0.52
CA PHE A 168 -0.94 1.30 0.92
C PHE A 168 -2.16 1.27 0.01
N SER A 169 -3.30 1.61 0.59
CA SER A 169 -4.60 1.61 -0.06
C SER A 169 -5.34 2.90 0.24
N LEU A 170 -6.20 3.34 -0.68
CA LEU A 170 -7.14 4.42 -0.45
C LEU A 170 -8.55 3.83 -0.38
N VAL A 171 -9.27 4.10 0.70
CA VAL A 171 -10.53 3.41 1.02
C VAL A 171 -11.58 4.40 1.50
N GLY A 172 -12.84 4.19 1.13
CA GLY A 172 -13.96 5.02 1.59
C GLY A 172 -14.23 6.27 0.76
N PHE A 173 -13.64 6.36 -0.43
CA PHE A 173 -13.91 7.44 -1.38
C PHE A 173 -15.32 7.38 -1.96
N SER A 174 -15.89 8.56 -2.21
CA SER A 174 -17.21 8.75 -2.86
C SER A 174 -17.11 8.87 -4.39
N SER A 175 -15.92 9.12 -4.91
CA SER A 175 -15.56 9.20 -6.32
C SER A 175 -14.10 8.75 -6.47
N GLU A 176 -13.71 8.28 -7.66
CA GLU A 176 -12.34 7.77 -7.85
C GLU A 176 -11.30 8.85 -7.56
N VAL A 177 -10.31 8.51 -6.73
CA VAL A 177 -9.27 9.43 -6.28
C VAL A 177 -8.47 9.95 -7.47
N ARG A 178 -8.20 11.25 -7.49
CA ARG A 178 -7.43 11.93 -8.54
C ARG A 178 -6.20 12.64 -8.00
N GLY A 179 -5.20 12.84 -8.84
CA GLY A 179 -3.95 13.50 -8.48
C GLY A 179 -2.84 12.49 -8.20
N LYS A 180 -1.71 13.01 -7.72
CA LYS A 180 -0.49 12.23 -7.55
C LYS A 180 -0.32 11.83 -6.09
N LEU A 181 0.01 10.57 -5.83
CA LEU A 181 0.45 10.07 -4.53
C LEU A 181 1.92 9.69 -4.63
N SER A 182 2.73 10.22 -3.72
CA SER A 182 4.17 10.01 -3.62
C SER A 182 4.52 9.28 -2.33
N MET A 183 5.58 8.49 -2.36
CA MET A 183 6.13 7.80 -1.20
C MET A 183 7.66 7.95 -1.16
N ASP A 184 8.18 8.11 0.05
CA ASP A 184 9.61 8.13 0.32
C ASP A 184 9.93 7.47 1.68
N GLU A 185 11.19 7.06 1.85
CA GLU A 185 11.79 6.40 3.02
C GLU A 185 10.87 5.33 3.66
N PHE A 186 10.44 4.35 2.88
CA PHE A 186 9.64 3.25 3.40
C PHE A 186 10.52 2.24 4.13
N GLU A 187 10.13 1.86 5.34
CA GLU A 187 10.84 0.84 6.11
C GLU A 187 9.88 -0.06 6.89
N ILE A 188 10.21 -1.35 6.96
CA ILE A 188 9.62 -2.33 7.87
C ILE A 188 10.73 -2.89 8.76
N GLU A 189 10.62 -2.67 10.05
CA GLU A 189 11.43 -3.32 11.08
C GLU A 189 10.65 -4.52 11.64
N THR A 190 11.14 -5.74 11.38
CA THR A 190 10.57 -6.96 11.96
C THR A 190 11.02 -7.11 13.42
N ALA A 191 10.19 -7.75 14.24
CA ALA A 191 10.49 -8.04 15.65
C ALA A 191 11.63 -9.06 15.84
#